data_AF-Q0SDL1-F1
#
_entry.id   AF-Q0SDL1-F1
#
_cell.length_a   1.000
_cell.length_b   1.000
_cell.length_c   1.000
_cell.angle_alpha   90.00
_cell.angle_beta   90.00
_cell.angle_gamma   90.00
#
_symmetry.space_group_name_H-M   'P 1'
#
loop_
_entity.id
_entity.type
_entity.pdbx_description
1 polymer ?
#
loop_
_entity_poly.entity_id
_entity_poly.type
_entity_poly.pdbx_seq_one_letter_code
_entity_poly.pdbx_strand_id
1 'polypeptide(L)'
;MSDRLDLLFRAPRVITAAGEVARCVGVRDGRIVVIEPFGAQLDAEVVVELGDDEVLIPGLVDTHVHVNEPGRTEWEGFASATRAAAAGGVTTIVDMPLNSIPPTVDVAALDVKRRVAADQAYVG
;
A
#
# COMPACT_ATOMS: atom_id res chain seq x y z
N MET A 1 -18.53 21.52 -5.07
CA MET A 1 -17.47 20.51 -4.88
C MET A 1 -17.33 19.80 -6.20
N SER A 2 -16.11 19.59 -6.70
CA SER A 2 -15.92 18.90 -7.97
C SER A 2 -16.21 17.41 -7.77
N ASP A 3 -17.08 16.84 -8.61
CA ASP A 3 -17.35 15.39 -8.61
C ASP A 3 -16.22 14.58 -9.26
N ARG A 4 -15.16 15.25 -9.74
CA ARG A 4 -13.99 14.63 -10.35
C ARG A 4 -13.24 13.74 -9.35
N LEU A 5 -12.74 12.61 -9.84
CA LEU A 5 -11.88 11.68 -9.09
C LEU A 5 -10.40 12.08 -9.23
N ASP A 6 -9.55 11.69 -8.29
CA ASP A 6 -8.10 11.91 -8.41
C ASP A 6 -7.50 10.84 -9.34
N LEU A 7 -7.95 9.59 -9.17
CA LEU A 7 -7.46 8.44 -9.92
C LEU A 7 -8.62 7.49 -10.24
N LEU A 8 -8.62 6.94 -11.45
CA LEU A 8 -9.56 5.93 -11.90
C LEU A 8 -8.82 4.75 -12.50
N PHE A 9 -9.00 3.57 -11.94
CA PHE A 9 -8.61 2.32 -12.57
C PHE A 9 -9.78 1.78 -13.39
N ARG A 10 -9.53 1.40 -14.64
CA ARG A 10 -10.45 0.60 -15.45
C ARG A 10 -9.80 -0.75 -15.67
N ALA A 11 -10.36 -1.78 -15.06
CA ALA A 11 -9.75 -3.10 -15.02
C ALA A 11 -10.73 -4.17 -15.47
N PRO A 12 -10.38 -4.97 -16.50
CA PRO A 12 -11.21 -6.12 -16.91
C PRO A 12 -11.23 -7.20 -15.82
N ARG A 13 -10.24 -7.20 -14.91
CA ARG A 13 -10.09 -8.19 -13.84
C ARG A 13 -9.78 -7.51 -12.51
N VAL A 14 -10.75 -7.47 -11.60
CA VAL A 14 -10.58 -6.98 -10.23
C VAL A 14 -10.93 -8.09 -9.24
N ILE A 15 -10.03 -8.37 -8.28
CA ILE A 15 -10.32 -9.31 -7.20
C ILE A 15 -11.10 -8.60 -6.10
N THR A 16 -12.29 -9.12 -5.80
CA THR A 16 -13.14 -8.67 -4.70
C THR A 16 -13.42 -9.83 -3.74
N ALA A 17 -14.04 -9.55 -2.59
CA ALA A 17 -14.51 -10.58 -1.69
C ALA A 17 -15.54 -11.55 -2.33
N ALA A 18 -16.21 -11.13 -3.42
CA ALA A 18 -17.18 -11.94 -4.15
C ALA A 18 -16.56 -12.71 -5.34
N GLY A 19 -15.25 -12.58 -5.58
CA GLY A 19 -14.55 -13.17 -6.72
C GLY A 19 -14.00 -12.13 -7.70
N GLU A 20 -13.52 -12.62 -8.84
CA GLU A 20 -12.98 -11.81 -9.92
C GLU A 20 -14.10 -11.20 -10.78
N VAL A 21 -14.08 -9.89 -10.98
CA VAL A 21 -15.09 -9.17 -11.78
C VAL A 21 -14.51 -7.91 -12.44
N ALA A 22 -14.93 -7.61 -13.66
CA ALA A 22 -14.56 -6.38 -14.35
C ALA A 22 -15.21 -5.15 -13.71
N ARG A 23 -14.41 -4.13 -13.36
CA ARG A 23 -14.87 -2.92 -12.67
C ARG A 23 -14.07 -1.67 -13.03
N CYS A 24 -14.70 -0.53 -12.78
CA CYS A 24 -14.01 0.76 -12.64
C CYS A 24 -13.88 1.09 -11.14
N VAL A 25 -12.68 1.37 -10.66
CA VAL A 25 -12.40 1.71 -9.25
C VAL A 25 -11.88 3.14 -9.18
N GLY A 26 -12.65 4.04 -8.57
CA GLY A 26 -12.30 5.45 -8.46
C GLY A 26 -11.82 5.81 -7.05
N VAL A 27 -10.76 6.61 -7.01
CA VAL A 27 -10.07 7.06 -5.79
C VAL A 27 -10.17 8.57 -5.66
N ARG A 28 -10.44 9.04 -4.44
CA ARG A 28 -10.36 10.44 -4.04
C ARG A 28 -9.78 10.54 -2.63
N ASP A 29 -8.88 11.48 -2.41
CA ASP A 29 -8.21 11.71 -1.12
C ASP A 29 -7.61 10.41 -0.53
N GLY A 30 -6.98 9.59 -1.39
CA GLY A 30 -6.38 8.31 -1.02
C GLY A 30 -7.38 7.21 -0.63
N ARG A 31 -8.69 7.41 -0.86
CA ARG A 31 -9.74 6.44 -0.54
C ARG A 31 -10.49 6.00 -1.79
N ILE A 32 -10.87 4.73 -1.84
CA ILE A 32 -11.81 4.24 -2.84
C ILE A 32 -13.18 4.83 -2.53
N VAL A 33 -13.72 5.63 -3.44
CA VAL A 33 -15.03 6.31 -3.27
C VAL A 33 -16.11 5.77 -4.19
N VAL A 34 -15.73 5.01 -5.23
CA VAL A 34 -16.67 4.46 -6.21
C VAL A 34 -16.12 3.16 -6.80
N ILE A 35 -17.01 2.16 -6.97
CA ILE A 35 -16.73 0.90 -7.65
C ILE A 35 -17.92 0.60 -8.58
N GLU A 36 -17.76 0.91 -9.86
CA GLU A 36 -18.84 0.81 -10.87
C GLU A 36 -18.58 -0.33 -11.86
N PRO A 37 -19.62 -0.76 -12.62
CA PRO A 37 -19.43 -1.67 -13.75
C PRO A 37 -18.36 -1.18 -14.72
N PHE A 38 -17.63 -2.12 -15.32
CA PHE A 38 -16.66 -1.81 -16.38
C PHE A 38 -17.35 -1.07 -17.54
N GLY A 39 -16.74 0.03 -17.99
CA GLY A 39 -17.30 0.92 -19.02
C GLY A 39 -18.12 2.11 -18.50
N ALA A 40 -18.30 2.22 -17.18
CA ALA A 40 -18.91 3.41 -16.56
C ALA A 40 -18.17 4.70 -16.97
N GLN A 41 -18.94 5.72 -17.34
CA GLN A 41 -18.42 7.02 -17.76
C GLN A 41 -18.15 7.87 -16.51
N LEU A 42 -16.91 7.78 -16.03
CA LEU A 42 -16.41 8.50 -14.84
C LEU A 42 -15.29 9.46 -15.24
N ASP A 43 -15.29 10.66 -14.66
CA ASP A 43 -14.25 11.67 -14.85
C ASP A 43 -13.21 11.61 -13.72
N ALA A 44 -11.93 11.69 -14.09
CA ALA A 44 -10.80 11.63 -13.17
C ALA A 44 -9.65 12.53 -13.65
N GLU A 45 -8.76 12.91 -12.74
CA GLU A 45 -7.50 13.56 -13.07
C GLU A 45 -6.55 12.58 -13.78
N VAL A 46 -6.38 11.38 -13.22
CA VAL A 46 -5.57 10.31 -13.79
C VAL A 46 -6.44 9.10 -14.08
N VAL A 47 -6.27 8.51 -15.27
CA VAL A 47 -6.92 7.26 -15.65
C VAL A 47 -5.86 6.22 -15.96
N VAL A 48 -6.00 5.03 -15.37
CA VAL A 48 -5.16 3.86 -15.60
C VAL A 48 -6.03 2.76 -16.21
N GLU A 49 -5.75 2.43 -17.47
CA GLU A 49 -6.37 1.31 -18.19
C GLU A 49 -5.50 0.07 -17.99
N LEU A 50 -6.06 -0.98 -17.41
CA LEU A 50 -5.37 -2.26 -17.25
C LEU A 50 -5.65 -3.17 -18.45
N GLY A 51 -4.64 -3.90 -18.89
CA GLY A 51 -4.74 -4.94 -19.91
C GLY A 51 -5.51 -6.18 -19.44
N ASP A 52 -5.84 -7.06 -20.38
CA ASP A 52 -6.53 -8.33 -20.10
C ASP A 52 -5.66 -9.32 -19.29
N ASP A 53 -4.33 -9.16 -19.34
CA ASP A 53 -3.33 -9.93 -18.62
C ASP A 53 -2.97 -9.33 -17.25
N GLU A 54 -3.50 -8.16 -16.91
CA GLU A 54 -3.29 -7.50 -15.62
C GLU A 54 -4.49 -7.72 -14.69
N VAL A 55 -4.22 -7.80 -13.38
CA VAL A 55 -5.27 -7.98 -12.36
C VAL A 55 -5.11 -6.94 -11.28
N LEU A 56 -6.17 -6.17 -11.04
CA LEU A 56 -6.22 -5.27 -9.90
C LEU A 56 -6.61 -6.05 -8.64
N ILE A 57 -5.72 -6.07 -7.66
CA ILE A 57 -5.95 -6.71 -6.36
C ILE A 57 -5.88 -5.69 -5.23
N PRO A 58 -6.52 -5.96 -4.07
CA PRO A 58 -6.24 -5.22 -2.86
C PRO A 58 -4.74 -5.29 -2.53
N GLY A 59 -4.16 -4.18 -2.10
CA GLY A 59 -2.77 -4.15 -1.64
C GLY A 59 -2.56 -5.15 -0.50
N LEU A 60 -1.45 -5.91 -0.56
CA LEU A 60 -1.20 -6.97 0.39
C LEU A 60 -0.77 -6.39 1.75
N VAL A 61 -1.14 -7.09 2.82
CA VAL A 61 -0.72 -6.80 4.19
C VAL A 61 0.22 -7.91 4.64
N ASP A 62 1.50 -7.57 4.80
CA ASP A 62 2.50 -8.49 5.33
C ASP A 62 2.63 -8.30 6.84
N THR A 63 2.20 -9.29 7.60
CA THR A 63 2.14 -9.21 9.06
C THR A 63 3.45 -9.57 9.75
N HIS A 64 4.49 -9.97 9.01
CA HIS A 64 5.72 -10.48 9.62
C HIS A 64 6.97 -10.06 8.85
N VAL A 65 7.41 -8.82 9.06
CA VAL A 65 8.64 -8.27 8.47
C VAL A 65 9.67 -7.96 9.56
N HIS A 66 10.97 -8.06 9.24
CA HIS A 66 12.05 -7.61 10.13
C HIS A 66 12.85 -6.50 9.44
N VAL A 67 12.52 -5.25 9.75
CA VAL A 67 13.18 -4.07 9.19
C VAL A 67 14.52 -3.79 9.86
N ASN A 68 14.69 -4.21 11.11
CA ASN A 68 15.94 -4.14 11.90
C ASN A 68 16.47 -2.72 12.19
N GLU A 69 15.70 -1.68 11.87
CA GLU A 69 16.04 -0.27 12.11
C GLU A 69 15.17 0.31 13.23
N PRO A 70 15.74 1.07 14.19
CA PRO A 70 17.14 1.50 14.34
C PRO A 70 18.10 0.40 14.81
N GLY A 71 19.41 0.66 14.67
CA GLY A 71 20.48 -0.07 15.34
C GLY A 71 21.14 -1.20 14.53
N ARG A 72 20.41 -1.83 13.60
CA ARG A 72 20.96 -2.77 12.60
C ARG A 72 20.44 -2.43 11.20
N THR A 73 20.40 -1.14 10.90
CA THR A 73 19.88 -0.60 9.64
C THR A 73 20.57 -1.21 8.42
N GLU A 74 21.86 -1.54 8.53
CA GLU A 74 22.63 -2.16 7.44
C GLU A 74 22.19 -3.58 7.07
N TRP A 75 21.35 -4.23 7.88
CA TRP A 75 20.76 -5.53 7.54
C TRP A 75 19.59 -5.39 6.57
N GLU A 76 18.77 -4.35 6.75
CA GLU A 76 17.66 -4.04 5.86
C GLU A 76 17.41 -2.52 5.87
N GLY A 77 16.68 -2.00 6.87
CA GLY A 77 16.29 -0.59 6.98
C GLY A 77 14.90 -0.27 6.40
N PHE A 78 14.26 0.82 6.83
CA PHE A 78 12.88 1.14 6.42
C PHE A 78 12.79 1.46 4.92
N ALA A 79 13.75 2.22 4.39
CA ALA A 79 13.72 2.65 2.99
C ALA A 79 13.84 1.49 2.00
N SER A 80 14.75 0.54 2.24
CA SER A 80 14.93 -0.66 1.42
C SER A 80 13.74 -1.62 1.56
N ALA A 81 13.35 -1.95 2.81
CA ALA A 81 12.26 -2.87 3.09
C ALA A 81 10.94 -2.42 2.45
N THR A 82 10.57 -1.16 2.63
CA THR A 82 9.28 -0.65 2.12
C THR A 82 9.27 -0.46 0.61
N ARG A 83 10.42 -0.18 -0.03
CA ARG A 83 10.54 -0.21 -1.50
C ARG A 83 10.39 -1.62 -2.05
N ALA A 84 11.01 -2.61 -1.38
CA ALA A 84 10.85 -4.01 -1.77
C ALA A 84 9.40 -4.47 -1.61
N ALA A 85 8.75 -4.10 -0.51
CA ALA A 85 7.32 -4.34 -0.27
C ALA A 85 6.45 -3.76 -1.41
N ALA A 86 6.65 -2.48 -1.76
CA ALA A 86 5.91 -1.85 -2.86
C ALA A 86 6.11 -2.59 -4.20
N ALA A 87 7.35 -2.97 -4.52
CA ALA A 87 7.65 -3.72 -5.75
C ALA A 87 7.00 -5.11 -5.78
N GLY A 88 6.75 -5.72 -4.62
CA GLY A 88 6.06 -7.00 -4.47
C GLY A 88 4.54 -6.90 -4.37
N GLY A 89 3.96 -5.70 -4.42
CA GLY A 89 2.51 -5.48 -4.25
C GLY A 89 2.02 -5.45 -2.80
N VAL A 90 2.94 -5.38 -1.83
CA VAL A 90 2.63 -5.17 -0.40
C VAL A 90 2.51 -3.67 -0.14
N THR A 91 1.37 -3.25 0.39
CA THR A 91 1.06 -1.84 0.68
C THR A 91 1.08 -1.52 2.17
N THR A 92 1.15 -2.55 3.03
CA THR A 92 1.21 -2.40 4.48
C THR A 92 2.08 -3.50 5.06
N ILE A 93 3.02 -3.13 5.93
CA ILE A 93 3.87 -4.09 6.65
C ILE A 93 3.69 -3.94 8.16
N VAL A 94 3.85 -5.04 8.89
CA VAL A 94 3.95 -5.05 10.36
C VAL A 94 5.38 -5.47 10.72
N ASP A 95 6.17 -4.50 11.18
CA ASP A 95 7.55 -4.74 11.60
C ASP A 95 7.60 -5.41 12.97
N MET A 96 8.38 -6.47 13.06
CA MET A 96 8.56 -7.26 14.27
C MET A 96 9.37 -6.50 15.32
N PRO A 97 9.11 -6.73 16.62
CA PRO A 97 9.70 -5.94 17.71
C PRO A 97 11.16 -6.31 18.03
N LEU A 98 11.72 -7.34 17.42
CA LEU A 98 13.08 -7.84 17.70
C LEU A 98 14.08 -7.41 16.61
N ASN A 99 15.37 -7.64 16.88
CA ASN A 99 16.54 -7.30 16.06
C ASN A 99 16.90 -5.82 15.94
N SER A 100 15.91 -4.91 15.87
CA SER A 100 16.18 -3.48 16.05
C SER A 100 16.72 -3.20 17.45
N ILE A 101 17.55 -2.18 17.59
CA ILE A 101 18.14 -1.73 18.84
C ILE A 101 17.78 -0.25 19.06
N PRO A 102 16.98 0.08 20.09
CA PRO A 102 16.38 -0.83 21.07
C PRO A 102 15.30 -1.75 20.44
N PRO A 103 15.07 -2.95 21.02
CA PRO A 103 13.91 -3.76 20.65
C PRO A 103 12.62 -3.04 21.07
N THR A 104 11.55 -3.20 20.30
CA THR A 104 10.28 -2.50 20.49
C THR A 104 9.41 -3.18 21.54
N VAL A 105 9.83 -3.12 22.81
CA VAL A 105 9.15 -3.78 23.95
C VAL A 105 8.52 -2.80 24.95
N ASP A 106 8.67 -1.50 24.71
CA ASP A 106 8.06 -0.43 25.48
C ASP A 106 7.65 0.75 24.57
N VAL A 107 6.91 1.70 25.13
CA VAL A 107 6.40 2.87 24.38
C VAL A 107 7.54 3.75 23.89
N ALA A 108 8.61 3.92 24.66
CA ALA A 108 9.72 4.77 24.28
C ALA A 108 10.45 4.21 23.05
N ALA A 109 10.70 2.90 23.00
CA ALA A 109 11.29 2.22 21.86
C ALA A 109 10.36 2.26 20.64
N LEU A 110 9.04 2.15 20.82
CA LEU A 110 8.06 2.31 19.75
C LEU A 110 8.10 3.73 19.16
N ASP A 111 8.14 4.76 20.01
CA ASP A 111 8.20 6.16 19.56
C ASP A 111 9.50 6.47 18.81
N VAL A 112 10.62 5.88 19.24
CA VAL A 112 11.88 5.95 18.50
C VAL A 112 11.73 5.32 17.12
N LYS A 113 11.18 4.10 17.03
CA LYS A 113 11.01 3.38 15.77
C LYS A 113 10.07 4.13 14.81
N ARG A 114 8.95 4.66 15.30
CA ARG A 114 8.02 5.50 14.52
C ARG A 114 8.69 6.73 13.92
N ARG A 115 9.50 7.43 14.71
CA ARG A 115 10.23 8.61 14.25
C ARG A 115 11.25 8.28 13.17
N VAL A 116 11.94 7.14 13.27
CA VAL A 116 12.91 6.72 12.23
C VAL A 116 12.19 6.31 10.94
N ALA A 117 11.05 5.64 11.03
CA ALA A 117 10.27 5.21 9.87
C ALA A 117 9.64 6.35 9.07
N ALA A 118 9.25 7.45 9.73
CA ALA A 118 8.37 8.49 9.18
C ALA A 118 8.82 9.07 7.84
N ASP A 119 10.13 9.27 7.65
CA ASP A 119 10.68 9.93 6.47
C ASP A 119 11.31 8.94 5.47
N GLN A 120 11.13 7.64 5.70
CA GLN A 120 11.80 6.58 4.95
C GLN A 120 10.84 5.54 4.36
N ALA A 121 9.61 5.47 4.86
CA ALA A 121 8.64 4.47 4.43
C ALA A 121 7.96 4.86 3.10
N TYR A 122 7.93 3.91 2.17
CA TYR A 122 7.24 4.04 0.87
C TYR A 122 5.87 3.34 0.86
N VAL A 123 5.60 2.52 1.88
CA VAL A 123 4.32 1.85 2.13
C VAL A 123 3.99 1.99 3.61
N GLY A 124 2.71 2.08 3.99
CA GLY A 124 2.30 2.40 5.36
C GLY A 124 0.80 2.38 5.57
#